data_AF-A0A8J6MSV5-F1
#
_entry.id   AF-A0A8J6MSV5-F1
#
_cell.length_a   1.000
_cell.length_b   1.000
_cell.length_c   1.000
_cell.angle_alpha   90.00
_cell.angle_beta   90.00
_cell.angle_gamma   90.00
#
_symmetry.space_group_name_H-M   'P 1'
#
loop_
_entity.id
_entity.type
_entity.pdbx_description
1 polymer ?
#
loop_
_entity_poly.entity_id
_entity_poly.type
_entity_poly.pdbx_seq_one_letter_code
_entity_poly.pdbx_strand_id
1 'polypeptide(L)'
;MKSSALLTPTDVKVIRDYVENKYSPLSGERRAEIVADAIRRVLHNHLPELSQRTKDEVTNQLIRSFIFGEQSSIQPEDVLQALSTDPTIGDEIIIETLLSWLNMRTAEDWTRERLESHLQTQEAGRDPKAIEGKRFKGHEEAAAALSVACDTEHPWFYPTLNSFKKVSAGALLMTLLTGTAIGAWAIRQDKDHRLTKTVGVSMALPLYSQRLLPIPVKVIDQGMPVELQYHEIDSIAVKTYLHRRNSLLADEPYFSAIVESARKHDVHPLLLFAITGQEQGFVPKSHE
;
A
#
# COMPACT_ATOMS: atom_id res chain seq x y z
N MET A 1 -4.15 -13.65 -11.58
CA MET A 1 -4.29 -12.22 -11.90
C MET A 1 -3.60 -11.45 -10.78
N LYS A 2 -2.40 -10.93 -11.02
CA LYS A 2 -1.69 -10.08 -10.04
C LYS A 2 -1.08 -8.90 -10.78
N SER A 3 -1.91 -8.00 -11.30
CA SER A 3 -1.50 -6.60 -11.37
C SER A 3 -1.67 -6.04 -9.96
N SER A 4 -0.57 -5.71 -9.30
CA SER A 4 -0.64 -5.02 -8.02
C SER A 4 -0.69 -3.53 -8.32
N ALA A 5 -1.80 -2.88 -7.97
CA ALA A 5 -1.91 -1.43 -8.02
C ALA A 5 -0.70 -0.77 -7.33
N LEU A 6 -0.25 0.36 -7.87
CA LEU A 6 0.86 1.14 -7.32
C LEU A 6 0.41 1.98 -6.11
N LEU A 7 -0.84 2.42 -6.11
CA LEU A 7 -1.47 3.11 -4.98
C LEU A 7 -2.98 2.88 -5.02
N THR A 8 -3.55 2.45 -3.90
CA THR A 8 -5.00 2.27 -3.72
C THR A 8 -5.57 3.28 -2.72
N PRO A 9 -6.90 3.48 -2.70
CA PRO A 9 -7.56 4.30 -1.67
C PRO A 9 -7.33 3.75 -0.25
N THR A 10 -7.16 2.43 -0.14
CA THR A 10 -6.85 1.78 1.13
C THR A 10 -5.46 2.18 1.62
N ASP A 11 -4.46 2.24 0.73
CA ASP A 11 -3.10 2.66 1.08
C ASP A 11 -3.09 4.12 1.55
N VAL A 12 -3.81 5.00 0.85
CA VAL A 12 -3.95 6.42 1.23
C VAL A 12 -4.59 6.55 2.61
N LYS A 13 -5.65 5.77 2.87
CA LYS A 13 -6.29 5.73 4.19
C LYS A 13 -5.32 5.29 5.28
N VAL A 14 -4.57 4.21 5.05
CA VAL A 14 -3.57 3.70 6.01
C VAL A 14 -2.49 4.75 6.30
N ILE A 15 -1.97 5.41 5.27
CA ILE A 15 -0.97 6.49 5.41
C ILE A 15 -1.54 7.62 6.27
N ARG A 16 -2.76 8.07 5.98
CA ARG A 16 -3.41 9.15 6.71
C ARG A 16 -3.66 8.78 8.17
N ASP A 17 -4.30 7.63 8.43
CA ASP A 17 -4.64 7.18 9.77
C ASP A 17 -3.36 7.03 10.63
N TYR A 18 -2.26 6.56 10.03
CA TYR A 18 -0.95 6.53 10.68
C TYR A 18 -0.40 7.92 11.01
N VAL A 19 -0.49 8.88 10.08
CA VAL A 19 -0.02 10.24 10.30
C VAL A 19 -0.85 10.96 11.36
N GLU A 20 -2.17 10.80 11.34
CA GLU A 20 -3.08 11.35 12.35
C GLU A 20 -2.74 10.86 13.75
N ASN A 21 -2.45 9.57 13.90
CA ASN A 21 -2.10 9.00 15.20
C ASN A 21 -0.69 9.44 15.64
N LYS A 22 0.32 9.24 14.78
CA LYS A 22 1.72 9.46 15.12
C LYS A 22 2.10 10.94 15.25
N TYR A 23 1.44 11.82 14.48
CA TYR A 23 1.70 13.25 14.45
C TYR A 23 0.49 14.07 14.92
N SER A 24 -0.31 13.50 15.83
CA SER A 24 -1.46 14.17 16.46
C SER A 24 -1.17 15.55 17.06
N PRO A 25 0.04 15.88 17.58
CA PRO A 25 0.33 17.22 18.11
C PRO A 25 0.52 18.30 17.03
N LEU A 26 0.69 17.93 15.75
CA LEU A 26 0.91 18.88 14.66
C LEU A 26 -0.42 19.48 14.16
N SER A 27 -0.36 20.62 13.47
CA SER A 27 -1.52 21.20 12.79
C SER A 27 -2.03 20.31 11.66
N GLY A 28 -3.30 20.47 11.28
CA GLY A 28 -3.88 19.79 10.13
C GLY A 28 -3.08 20.01 8.84
N GLU A 29 -2.69 21.25 8.58
CA GLU A 29 -1.84 21.66 7.45
C GLU A 29 -0.52 20.87 7.43
N ARG A 30 0.21 20.84 8.56
CA ARG A 30 1.49 20.13 8.63
C ARG A 30 1.33 18.62 8.47
N ARG A 31 0.22 18.05 8.97
CA ARG A 31 -0.09 16.62 8.72
C ARG A 31 -0.41 16.36 7.24
N ALA A 32 -1.16 17.24 6.58
CA ALA A 32 -1.47 17.11 5.16
C ALA A 32 -0.19 17.14 4.29
N GLU A 33 0.76 18.00 4.62
CA GLU A 33 2.09 18.01 3.97
C GLU A 33 2.82 16.68 4.14
N ILE A 34 2.81 16.11 5.34
CA ILE A 34 3.45 14.81 5.62
C ILE A 34 2.76 13.68 4.83
N VAL A 35 1.42 13.69 4.74
CA VAL A 35 0.66 12.72 3.93
C VAL A 35 1.02 12.86 2.44
N ALA A 36 1.06 14.08 1.92
CA ALA A 36 1.41 14.35 0.54
C ALA A 36 2.84 13.88 0.19
N ASP A 37 3.80 14.14 1.07
CA ASP A 37 5.17 13.67 0.93
C ASP A 37 5.26 12.14 0.98
N ALA A 38 4.54 11.50 1.91
CA ALA A 38 4.49 10.06 2.02
C ALA A 38 3.92 9.39 0.76
N ILE A 39 2.81 9.89 0.23
CA ILE A 39 2.20 9.39 -1.02
C ILE A 39 3.16 9.55 -2.20
N ARG A 40 3.78 10.73 -2.34
CA ARG A 40 4.78 11.00 -3.38
C ARG A 40 5.93 10.01 -3.30
N ARG A 41 6.44 9.75 -2.09
CA ARG A 41 7.56 8.82 -1.87
C ARG A 41 7.17 7.38 -2.21
N VAL A 42 5.97 6.96 -1.84
CA VAL A 42 5.43 5.64 -2.22
C VAL A 42 5.42 5.50 -3.74
N LEU A 43 4.81 6.45 -4.46
CA LEU A 43 4.77 6.42 -5.92
C LEU A 43 6.16 6.41 -6.54
N HIS A 44 7.07 7.29 -6.09
CA HIS A 44 8.43 7.38 -6.61
C HIS A 44 9.21 6.06 -6.48
N ASN A 45 9.03 5.34 -5.38
CA ASN A 45 9.62 4.02 -5.14
C ASN A 45 9.02 2.92 -6.04
N HIS A 46 7.76 3.09 -6.46
CA HIS A 46 7.08 2.14 -7.32
C HIS A 46 7.40 2.32 -8.80
N LEU A 47 7.86 3.51 -9.21
CA LEU A 47 8.24 3.84 -10.58
C LEU A 47 9.52 3.11 -11.04
N PRO A 48 9.68 2.86 -12.36
CA PRO A 48 10.90 2.27 -12.92
C PRO A 48 12.12 3.15 -12.67
N GLU A 49 13.33 2.65 -12.91
CA GLU A 49 14.59 3.41 -12.75
C GLU A 49 14.78 4.48 -13.84
N LEU A 50 13.94 5.51 -13.78
CA LEU A 50 13.98 6.68 -14.65
C LEU A 50 14.79 7.81 -14.01
N SER A 51 15.12 8.82 -14.82
CA SER A 51 15.72 10.06 -14.32
C SER A 51 14.85 10.70 -13.24
N GLN A 52 15.48 11.34 -12.24
CA GLN A 52 14.75 11.97 -11.13
C GLN A 52 13.71 12.99 -11.61
N ARG A 53 14.07 13.80 -12.61
CA ARG A 53 13.16 14.76 -13.22
C ARG A 53 11.93 14.09 -13.82
N THR A 54 12.11 12.98 -14.55
CA THR A 54 11.01 12.23 -15.16
C THR A 54 10.13 11.59 -14.09
N LYS A 55 10.72 11.02 -13.03
CA LYS A 55 9.97 10.44 -11.90
C LYS A 55 9.11 11.48 -11.20
N ASP A 56 9.64 12.67 -10.97
CA ASP A 56 8.90 13.74 -10.30
C ASP A 56 7.72 14.22 -11.14
N GLU A 57 7.93 14.37 -12.46
CA GLU A 57 6.88 14.78 -13.40
C GLU A 57 5.76 13.74 -13.47
N VAL A 58 6.10 12.47 -13.66
CA VAL A 58 5.13 11.36 -13.67
C VAL A 58 4.38 11.28 -12.35
N THR A 59 5.09 11.37 -11.22
CA THR A 59 4.47 11.32 -9.89
C THR A 59 3.46 12.46 -9.71
N ASN A 60 3.78 13.68 -10.14
CA ASN A 60 2.85 14.80 -10.07
C ASN A 60 1.61 14.59 -10.94
N GLN A 61 1.75 14.02 -12.12
CA GLN A 61 0.62 13.72 -13.00
C GLN A 61 -0.29 12.63 -12.42
N LEU A 62 0.30 11.57 -11.85
CA LEU A 62 -0.43 10.48 -11.21
C LEU A 62 -1.18 10.95 -9.96
N ILE A 63 -0.55 11.78 -9.12
CA ILE A 63 -1.22 12.38 -7.96
C ILE A 63 -2.40 13.25 -8.40
N ARG A 64 -2.24 14.06 -9.44
CA ARG A 64 -3.32 14.91 -9.96
C ARG A 64 -4.50 14.09 -10.47
N SER A 65 -4.27 13.11 -11.34
CA SER A 65 -5.34 12.25 -11.88
C SER A 65 -6.08 11.48 -10.78
N PHE A 66 -5.35 11.03 -9.75
CA PHE A 66 -5.94 10.37 -8.59
C PHE A 66 -6.81 11.30 -7.74
N ILE A 67 -6.37 12.54 -7.49
CA ILE A 67 -7.12 13.51 -6.67
C ILE A 67 -8.38 14.00 -7.39
N PHE A 68 -8.30 14.26 -8.70
CA PHE A 68 -9.44 14.75 -9.47
C PHE A 68 -10.47 13.65 -9.78
N GLY A 69 -10.31 12.46 -9.22
CA GLY A 69 -11.31 11.39 -9.24
C GLY A 69 -11.46 10.70 -10.59
N GLU A 70 -10.56 10.94 -11.54
CA GLU A 70 -10.54 10.23 -12.82
C GLU A 70 -10.16 8.75 -12.63
N GLN A 71 -9.45 8.44 -11.53
CA GLN A 71 -8.95 7.10 -11.24
C GLN A 71 -9.22 6.70 -9.78
N SER A 72 -9.72 5.48 -9.59
CA SER A 72 -9.95 4.91 -8.24
C SER A 72 -8.70 4.28 -7.64
N SER A 73 -7.68 3.97 -8.44
CA SER A 73 -6.38 3.41 -8.04
C SER A 73 -5.36 3.70 -9.12
N ILE A 74 -4.11 3.90 -8.76
CA ILE A 74 -3.02 4.07 -9.73
C ILE A 74 -2.48 2.68 -10.11
N GLN A 75 -2.53 2.36 -11.40
CA GLN A 75 -2.07 1.12 -11.99
C GLN A 75 -0.77 1.32 -12.78
N PRO A 76 -0.03 0.24 -13.10
CA PRO A 76 1.15 0.34 -13.95
C PRO A 76 0.88 0.98 -15.33
N GLU A 77 -0.32 0.80 -15.88
CA GLU A 77 -0.73 1.35 -17.17
C GLU A 77 -0.88 2.88 -17.12
N ASP A 78 -1.25 3.44 -15.97
CA ASP A 78 -1.36 4.89 -15.78
C ASP A 78 0.02 5.57 -15.86
N VAL A 79 1.08 4.85 -15.49
CA VAL A 79 2.46 5.31 -15.66
C VAL A 79 2.80 5.46 -17.13
N LEU A 80 2.34 4.53 -17.99
CA LEU A 80 2.54 4.62 -19.44
C LEU A 80 1.80 5.82 -20.03
N GLN A 81 0.57 6.06 -19.58
CA GLN A 81 -0.19 7.23 -19.99
C GLN A 81 0.50 8.53 -19.57
N ALA A 82 0.97 8.62 -18.31
CA ALA A 82 1.70 9.79 -17.84
C ALA A 82 2.99 10.03 -18.64
N LEU A 83 3.72 8.95 -18.93
CA LEU A 83 4.93 8.96 -19.75
C LEU A 83 4.63 9.43 -21.18
N SER A 84 3.56 8.96 -21.84
CA SER A 84 3.23 9.41 -23.22
C SER A 84 3.08 10.94 -23.39
N THR A 85 2.96 11.69 -22.29
CA THR A 85 2.93 13.15 -22.31
C THR A 85 4.30 13.78 -22.61
N ASP A 86 5.41 13.12 -22.27
CA ASP A 86 6.79 13.63 -22.39
C ASP A 86 7.45 13.16 -23.71
N PRO A 87 7.89 14.09 -24.59
CA PRO A 87 8.49 13.75 -25.89
C PRO A 87 9.88 13.11 -25.80
N THR A 88 10.48 12.98 -24.61
CA THR A 88 11.82 12.40 -24.42
C THR A 88 11.84 10.86 -24.31
N ILE A 89 10.68 10.20 -24.39
CA ILE A 89 10.53 8.75 -24.14
C ILE A 89 10.84 7.86 -25.36
N GLY A 90 11.58 8.39 -26.33
CA GLY A 90 12.10 7.61 -27.46
C GLY A 90 13.43 6.89 -27.18
N ASP A 91 14.05 7.11 -26.02
CA ASP A 91 15.34 6.52 -25.72
C ASP A 91 15.21 4.99 -25.50
N GLU A 92 15.98 4.23 -26.26
CA GLU A 92 16.07 2.77 -26.22
C GLU A 92 16.24 2.21 -24.78
N ILE A 93 17.05 2.90 -23.96
CA ILE A 93 17.30 2.54 -22.55
C ILE A 93 16.04 2.67 -21.71
N ILE A 94 15.23 3.70 -21.97
CA ILE A 94 13.97 3.94 -21.25
C ILE A 94 12.96 2.85 -21.62
N ILE A 95 12.86 2.51 -22.91
CA ILE A 95 11.97 1.47 -23.42
C ILE A 95 12.28 0.12 -22.75
N GLU A 96 13.55 -0.30 -22.71
CA GLU A 96 13.96 -1.55 -22.05
C GLU A 96 13.69 -1.54 -20.53
N THR A 97 13.96 -0.41 -19.88
CA THR A 97 13.67 -0.25 -18.44
C THR A 97 12.16 -0.37 -18.16
N LEU A 98 11.33 0.20 -19.03
CA LEU A 98 9.87 0.12 -18.93
C LEU A 98 9.34 -1.29 -19.19
N LEU A 99 9.85 -1.98 -20.22
CA LEU A 99 9.46 -3.36 -20.54
C LEU A 99 9.77 -4.31 -19.39
N SER A 100 11.00 -4.25 -18.85
CA SER A 100 11.40 -5.06 -17.70
C SER A 100 10.51 -4.79 -16.48
N TRP A 101 10.25 -3.52 -16.18
CA TRP A 101 9.41 -3.11 -15.05
C TRP A 101 7.94 -3.55 -15.20
N LEU A 102 7.35 -3.42 -16.40
CA LEU A 102 5.98 -3.85 -16.69
C LEU A 102 5.83 -5.37 -16.56
N ASN A 103 6.74 -6.13 -17.14
CA ASN A 103 6.72 -7.60 -17.07
C ASN A 103 6.93 -8.12 -15.65
N MET A 104 7.61 -7.35 -14.78
CA MET A 104 7.74 -7.67 -13.36
C MET A 104 6.46 -7.39 -12.57
N ARG A 105 5.69 -6.35 -12.95
CA ARG A 105 4.55 -5.85 -12.16
C ARG A 105 3.17 -6.27 -12.68
N THR A 106 3.09 -6.66 -13.93
CA THR A 106 1.87 -7.10 -14.58
C THR A 106 1.98 -8.59 -14.91
N ALA A 107 0.84 -9.27 -15.02
CA ALA A 107 0.81 -10.65 -15.45
C ALA A 107 0.76 -10.77 -16.98
N GLU A 108 0.87 -9.65 -17.70
CA GLU A 108 0.85 -9.59 -19.15
C GLU A 108 2.29 -9.66 -19.69
N ASP A 109 2.45 -10.39 -20.79
CA ASP A 109 3.70 -10.41 -21.55
C ASP A 109 3.77 -9.16 -22.43
N TRP A 110 4.36 -8.09 -21.90
CA TRP A 110 4.63 -6.88 -22.65
C TRP A 110 5.80 -7.10 -23.60
N THR A 111 5.55 -6.95 -24.90
CA THR A 111 6.57 -6.90 -25.93
C THR A 111 6.89 -5.46 -26.32
N ARG A 112 8.08 -5.26 -26.89
CA ARG A 112 8.52 -3.97 -27.41
C ARG A 112 7.53 -3.36 -28.39
N GLU A 113 7.07 -4.15 -29.35
CA GLU A 113 6.16 -3.70 -30.40
C GLU A 113 4.83 -3.22 -29.81
N ARG A 114 4.35 -3.91 -28.76
CA ARG A 114 3.13 -3.52 -28.05
C ARG A 114 3.33 -2.21 -27.30
N LEU A 115 4.43 -2.06 -26.56
CA LEU A 115 4.76 -0.82 -25.85
C LEU A 115 4.88 0.37 -26.81
N GLU A 116 5.64 0.21 -27.90
CA GLU A 116 5.82 1.23 -28.93
C GLU A 116 4.49 1.60 -29.61
N SER A 117 3.64 0.62 -29.92
CA SER A 117 2.31 0.88 -30.48
C SER A 117 1.41 1.67 -29.53
N HIS A 118 1.50 1.41 -28.22
CA HIS A 118 0.74 2.14 -27.19
C HIS A 118 1.22 3.59 -27.05
N LEU A 119 2.53 3.83 -27.13
CA LEU A 119 3.09 5.17 -27.12
C LEU A 119 2.70 5.95 -28.40
N GLN A 120 2.77 5.33 -29.58
CA GLN A 120 2.41 5.98 -30.86
C GLN A 120 0.90 6.24 -31.01
N THR A 121 0.04 5.34 -30.52
CA THR A 121 -1.43 5.50 -30.62
C THR A 121 -1.93 6.73 -29.84
N GLN A 122 -1.26 7.09 -28.74
CA GLN A 122 -1.59 8.28 -27.93
C GLN A 122 -1.13 9.60 -28.58
N GLU A 123 -0.08 9.57 -29.41
CA GLU A 123 0.37 10.76 -30.15
C GLU A 123 -0.58 11.17 -31.28
N ALA A 124 -1.21 10.20 -31.95
CA ALA A 124 -2.09 10.43 -33.11
C ALA A 124 -3.43 11.10 -32.77
N GLY A 125 -3.85 11.10 -31.50
CA GLY A 125 -5.10 11.73 -31.03
C GLY A 125 -4.94 13.16 -30.49
N ARG A 126 -3.73 13.75 -30.57
CA ARG A 126 -3.38 14.97 -29.83
C ARG A 126 -3.64 16.23 -30.67
N ASP A 127 -4.68 17.01 -30.35
CA ASP A 127 -4.87 18.36 -30.90
C ASP A 127 -3.83 19.32 -30.28
N PRO A 128 -2.88 19.87 -31.07
CA PRO A 128 -1.73 20.62 -30.55
C PRO A 128 -2.09 21.95 -29.85
N LYS A 129 -3.35 22.40 -29.89
CA LYS A 129 -3.77 23.65 -29.22
C LYS A 129 -4.14 23.53 -27.74
N ALA A 130 -4.27 22.32 -27.18
CA ALA A 130 -4.74 22.15 -25.79
C ALA A 130 -3.63 22.24 -24.71
N ILE A 131 -2.35 22.18 -25.09
CA ILE A 131 -1.25 21.90 -24.16
C ILE A 131 -0.44 23.15 -23.76
N GLU A 132 -0.59 24.26 -24.48
CA GLU A 132 0.18 25.49 -24.23
C GLU A 132 -0.24 26.25 -22.95
N GLY A 133 -1.23 25.77 -22.20
CA GLY A 133 -1.81 26.50 -21.06
C GLY A 133 -1.33 26.12 -19.66
N LYS A 134 -0.61 25.01 -19.44
CA LYS A 134 -0.44 24.47 -18.06
C LYS A 134 0.96 23.92 -17.74
N ARG A 135 2.01 24.69 -18.02
CA ARG A 135 3.33 24.45 -17.40
C ARG A 135 3.37 25.11 -16.02
N PHE A 136 2.88 24.40 -15.00
CA PHE A 136 2.83 24.89 -13.61
C PHE A 136 4.14 24.68 -12.87
N LYS A 137 4.48 25.64 -12.01
CA LYS A 137 5.72 25.68 -11.24
C LYS A 137 5.52 25.09 -9.84
N GLY A 138 6.24 24.01 -9.53
CA GLY A 138 6.75 23.75 -8.17
C GLY A 138 5.91 22.87 -7.23
N HIS A 139 6.61 22.38 -6.19
CA HIS A 139 6.15 21.42 -5.18
C HIS A 139 5.06 21.93 -4.23
N GLU A 140 4.94 23.25 -4.02
CA GLU A 140 3.96 23.86 -3.11
C GLU A 140 2.51 23.68 -3.58
N GLU A 141 2.27 23.69 -4.89
CA GLU A 141 0.92 23.65 -5.45
C GLU A 141 0.29 22.24 -5.40
N ALA A 142 1.12 21.19 -5.45
CA ALA A 142 0.67 19.82 -5.25
C ALA A 142 0.29 19.54 -3.78
N ALA A 143 1.08 20.09 -2.84
CA ALA A 143 0.75 20.05 -1.42
C ALA A 143 -0.53 20.85 -1.11
N ALA A 144 -0.71 22.02 -1.75
CA ALA A 144 -1.93 22.82 -1.65
C ALA A 144 -3.16 22.12 -2.25
N ALA A 145 -3.02 21.42 -3.38
CA ALA A 145 -4.14 20.66 -3.96
C ALA A 145 -4.54 19.46 -3.08
N LEU A 146 -3.57 18.82 -2.41
CA LEU A 146 -3.81 17.76 -1.43
C LEU A 146 -4.42 18.29 -0.12
N SER A 147 -4.01 19.47 0.35
CA SER A 147 -4.58 20.09 1.54
C SER A 147 -6.00 20.63 1.30
N VAL A 148 -6.27 21.24 0.14
CA VAL A 148 -7.61 21.72 -0.26
C VAL A 148 -8.59 20.55 -0.46
N ALA A 149 -8.13 19.40 -0.93
CA ALA A 149 -8.95 18.18 -0.99
C ALA A 149 -9.24 17.61 0.42
N CYS A 150 -8.45 17.97 1.43
CA CYS A 150 -8.53 17.43 2.79
C CYS A 150 -9.29 18.34 3.77
N ASP A 151 -9.42 19.64 3.48
CA ASP A 151 -10.06 20.65 4.36
C ASP A 151 -11.52 20.99 4.01
N THR A 152 -12.15 20.29 3.05
CA THR A 152 -13.61 20.41 2.87
C THR A 152 -14.31 19.37 3.74
N GLU A 153 -15.03 19.84 4.75
CA GLU A 153 -16.00 19.07 5.53
C GLU A 153 -17.18 18.60 4.64
N HIS A 154 -16.90 17.76 3.63
CA HIS A 154 -17.93 17.05 2.88
C HIS A 154 -17.68 15.53 2.91
N PRO A 155 -18.66 14.76 3.42
CA PRO A 155 -18.55 13.32 3.55
C PRO A 155 -18.57 12.66 2.17
N TRP A 156 -17.42 12.17 1.73
CA TRP A 156 -17.33 11.32 0.55
C TRP A 156 -18.02 9.97 0.84
N PHE A 157 -18.96 9.60 -0.04
CA PHE A 157 -19.80 8.38 -0.09
C PHE A 157 -21.15 8.36 0.66
N TYR A 158 -22.19 8.88 0.03
CA TYR A 158 -23.48 8.16 -0.06
C TYR A 158 -23.89 8.07 -1.54
N PRO A 159 -24.22 6.89 -2.08
CA PRO A 159 -24.78 6.78 -3.42
C PRO A 159 -26.13 7.49 -3.47
N THR A 160 -26.34 8.24 -4.55
CA THR A 160 -27.53 9.03 -4.83
C THR A 160 -28.78 8.15 -4.95
N LEU A 161 -29.63 8.16 -3.93
CA LEU A 161 -31.02 7.72 -4.05
C LEU A 161 -31.88 8.95 -4.38
N ASN A 162 -31.86 9.34 -5.65
CA ASN A 162 -32.87 10.26 -6.19
C ASN A 162 -33.67 9.58 -7.29
N SER A 163 -34.64 8.77 -6.86
CA SER A 163 -35.79 8.38 -7.68
C SER A 163 -36.98 7.93 -6.82
N PHE A 164 -37.43 8.79 -5.89
CA PHE A 164 -38.82 8.72 -5.43
C PHE A 164 -39.42 10.12 -5.26
N LYS A 165 -40.17 10.53 -6.28
CA LYS A 165 -41.05 11.69 -6.24
C LYS A 165 -42.20 11.41 -5.26
N LYS A 166 -42.47 12.41 -4.39
CA LYS A 166 -43.72 12.71 -3.66
C LYS A 166 -44.34 11.54 -2.88
N VAL A 167 -44.02 11.45 -1.59
CA VAL A 167 -44.91 10.82 -0.59
C VAL A 167 -45.37 11.92 0.38
N SER A 168 -46.68 12.04 0.50
CA SER A 168 -47.41 13.00 1.31
C SER A 168 -47.22 12.76 2.82
N ALA A 169 -47.49 13.80 3.61
CA ALA A 169 -47.34 13.86 5.07
C ALA A 169 -48.21 12.85 5.89
N GLY A 170 -48.69 11.76 5.29
CA GLY A 170 -49.40 10.67 5.96
C GLY A 170 -48.52 9.47 6.36
N ALA A 171 -47.26 9.38 5.90
CA ALA A 171 -46.43 8.19 6.11
C ALA A 171 -45.60 8.20 7.41
N LEU A 172 -45.55 9.31 8.15
CA LEU A 172 -44.80 9.43 9.42
C LEU A 172 -45.55 8.87 10.64
N LEU A 173 -46.82 8.45 10.51
CA LEU A 173 -47.61 7.92 11.63
C LEU A 173 -47.58 6.38 11.77
N MET A 174 -47.03 5.65 10.78
CA MET A 174 -47.03 4.16 10.78
C MET A 174 -45.71 3.51 11.21
N THR A 175 -44.62 4.27 11.32
CA THR A 175 -43.34 3.75 11.84
C THR A 175 -43.30 3.69 13.37
N LEU A 176 -44.20 4.39 14.06
CA LEU A 176 -44.28 4.35 15.53
C LEU A 176 -45.01 3.09 16.05
N LEU A 177 -45.77 2.38 15.21
CA LEU A 177 -46.53 1.18 15.60
C LEU A 177 -45.80 -0.15 15.28
N THR A 178 -44.74 -0.12 14.48
CA THR A 178 -43.95 -1.34 14.16
C THR A 178 -42.78 -1.56 15.13
N GLY A 179 -42.30 -0.52 15.82
CA GLY A 179 -41.24 -0.62 16.83
C GLY A 179 -41.64 -1.38 18.10
N THR A 180 -42.93 -1.42 18.44
CA THR A 180 -43.43 -2.13 19.64
C THR A 180 -43.60 -3.64 19.43
N ALA A 181 -43.72 -4.11 18.18
CA ALA A 181 -43.87 -5.54 17.88
C ALA A 181 -42.53 -6.30 17.93
N ILE A 182 -41.40 -5.65 17.60
CA ILE A 182 -40.07 -6.28 17.59
C ILE A 182 -39.52 -6.44 19.02
N GLY A 183 -39.79 -5.48 19.91
CA GLY A 183 -39.38 -5.54 21.32
C GLY A 183 -40.03 -6.70 22.11
N ALA A 184 -41.26 -7.10 21.76
CA ALA A 184 -41.96 -8.20 22.41
C ALA A 184 -41.45 -9.61 21.98
N TRP A 185 -40.80 -9.72 20.81
CA TRP A 185 -40.23 -10.99 20.34
C TRP A 185 -38.88 -11.30 21.00
N ALA A 186 -38.05 -10.28 21.23
CA ALA A 186 -36.72 -10.45 21.83
C ALA A 186 -36.75 -10.89 23.31
N ILE A 187 -37.79 -10.52 24.06
CA ILE A 187 -37.95 -10.93 25.48
C ILE A 187 -38.51 -12.36 25.61
N ARG A 188 -38.99 -12.97 24.50
CA ARG A 188 -39.60 -14.31 24.53
C ARG A 188 -38.63 -15.46 24.26
N GLN A 189 -37.44 -15.21 23.68
CA GLN A 189 -36.44 -16.26 23.41
C GLN A 189 -35.47 -16.56 24.57
N ASP A 190 -35.49 -15.77 25.65
CA ASP A 190 -34.58 -15.96 26.79
C ASP A 190 -35.07 -17.01 27.83
N LYS A 191 -36.17 -17.72 27.55
CA LYS A 191 -36.75 -18.71 28.49
C LYS A 191 -36.55 -20.19 28.14
N ASP A 192 -35.96 -20.51 26.98
CA ASP A 192 -35.84 -21.91 26.53
C ASP A 192 -34.42 -22.52 26.66
N HIS A 193 -33.48 -21.84 27.31
CA HIS A 193 -32.12 -22.35 27.52
C HIS A 193 -31.79 -22.63 28.99
N ARG A 194 -32.72 -23.27 29.70
CA ARG A 194 -32.37 -24.02 30.91
C ARG A 194 -33.18 -25.30 30.96
N LEU A 195 -32.56 -26.40 30.52
CA LEU A 195 -32.36 -27.63 31.31
C LEU A 195 -31.81 -28.75 30.41
N THR A 196 -31.01 -29.61 31.05
CA THR A 196 -30.47 -30.90 30.57
C THR A 196 -29.23 -30.78 29.66
N LYS A 197 -28.15 -31.54 29.82
CA LYS A 197 -27.85 -32.68 30.71
C LYS A 197 -26.33 -32.88 30.73
N THR A 198 -25.80 -33.29 31.87
CA THR A 198 -24.46 -33.85 32.08
C THR A 198 -24.33 -35.27 31.50
N VAL A 199 -23.07 -35.77 31.45
CA VAL A 199 -22.57 -37.11 31.03
C VAL A 199 -22.20 -37.19 29.54
N GLY A 200 -21.03 -37.65 29.10
CA GLY A 200 -19.91 -38.35 29.73
C GLY A 200 -18.82 -38.60 28.68
N VAL A 201 -17.71 -39.15 29.16
CA VAL A 201 -16.38 -39.33 28.56
C VAL A 201 -16.37 -40.09 27.21
N SER A 202 -15.39 -39.71 26.37
CA SER A 202 -14.48 -40.58 25.60
C SER A 202 -14.48 -40.42 24.07
N MET A 203 -13.25 -40.21 23.60
CA MET A 203 -12.63 -40.87 22.44
C MET A 203 -12.52 -40.08 21.13
N ALA A 204 -11.25 -39.97 20.72
CA ALA A 204 -10.74 -39.79 19.37
C ALA A 204 -11.03 -38.44 18.68
N LEU A 205 -10.12 -37.49 18.88
CA LEU A 205 -9.81 -36.53 17.82
C LEU A 205 -9.28 -37.34 16.62
N PRO A 206 -9.90 -37.26 15.42
CA PRO A 206 -9.20 -37.70 14.24
C PRO A 206 -8.02 -36.75 14.05
N LEU A 207 -6.82 -37.29 14.20
CA LEU A 207 -5.62 -36.73 13.60
C LEU A 207 -5.92 -36.53 12.12
N TYR A 208 -6.32 -35.32 11.74
CA TYR A 208 -6.29 -34.89 10.35
C TYR A 208 -4.81 -34.67 10.02
N SER A 209 -4.09 -35.78 9.85
CA SER A 209 -2.79 -35.81 9.23
C SER A 209 -3.01 -35.45 7.77
N GLN A 210 -2.98 -34.15 7.46
CA GLN A 210 -2.79 -33.74 6.08
C GLN A 210 -1.38 -34.17 5.69
N ARG A 211 -1.29 -35.32 5.04
CA ARG A 211 -0.14 -35.65 4.23
C ARG A 211 -0.15 -34.65 3.07
N LEU A 212 0.47 -33.50 3.29
CA LEU A 212 0.78 -32.54 2.25
C LEU A 212 1.59 -33.28 1.19
N LEU A 213 0.98 -33.55 0.04
CA LEU A 213 1.73 -33.97 -1.12
C LEU A 213 2.68 -32.81 -1.45
N PRO A 214 4.01 -33.05 -1.56
CA PRO A 214 4.92 -31.99 -1.93
C PRO A 214 4.52 -31.52 -3.32
N ILE A 215 4.02 -30.29 -3.42
CA ILE A 215 3.96 -29.58 -4.68
C ILE A 215 5.41 -29.54 -5.16
N PRO A 216 5.75 -30.06 -6.36
CA PRO A 216 7.08 -29.89 -6.90
C PRO A 216 7.24 -28.41 -7.23
N VAL A 217 7.68 -27.64 -6.23
CA VAL A 217 8.28 -26.33 -6.46
C VAL A 217 9.50 -26.63 -7.30
N LYS A 218 9.43 -26.31 -8.59
CA LYS A 218 10.62 -26.15 -9.40
C LYS A 218 11.36 -24.98 -8.77
N VAL A 219 12.26 -25.29 -7.84
CA VAL A 219 13.21 -24.32 -7.28
C VAL A 219 14.00 -23.87 -8.49
N ILE A 220 13.65 -22.70 -9.02
CA ILE A 220 14.56 -21.99 -9.90
C ILE A 220 15.72 -21.66 -8.97
N ASP A 221 16.84 -22.34 -9.16
CA ASP A 221 18.10 -22.06 -8.47
C ASP A 221 18.64 -20.71 -8.97
N GLN A 222 17.91 -19.65 -8.64
CA GLN A 222 18.41 -18.30 -8.63
C GLN A 222 18.95 -18.18 -7.19
N GLY A 223 20.21 -18.56 -6.99
CA GLY A 223 20.86 -18.45 -5.69
C GLY A 223 20.67 -17.07 -5.05
N MET A 224 21.03 -16.92 -3.78
CA MET A 224 20.85 -15.64 -3.07
C MET A 224 21.46 -14.48 -3.87
N PRO A 225 20.70 -13.41 -4.18
CA PRO A 225 21.21 -12.24 -4.90
C PRO A 225 22.50 -11.75 -4.26
N VAL A 226 23.48 -11.33 -5.07
CA VAL A 226 24.83 -10.94 -4.60
C VAL A 226 24.76 -9.83 -3.56
N GLU A 227 23.79 -8.94 -3.68
CA GLU A 227 23.55 -7.82 -2.77
C GLU A 227 23.08 -8.28 -1.38
N LEU A 228 22.49 -9.47 -1.29
CA LEU A 228 21.99 -10.07 -0.05
C LEU A 228 22.97 -11.07 0.56
N GLN A 229 24.11 -11.34 -0.09
CA GLN A 229 25.16 -12.21 0.43
C GLN A 229 25.95 -11.55 1.55
N TYR A 230 26.69 -12.36 2.31
CA TYR A 230 27.43 -11.86 3.46
C TYR A 230 28.50 -10.84 3.05
N HIS A 231 28.43 -9.68 3.69
CA HIS A 231 29.47 -8.64 3.65
C HIS A 231 29.78 -8.19 5.08
N GLU A 232 31.03 -7.78 5.31
CA GLU A 232 31.39 -7.18 6.59
C GLU A 232 30.67 -5.83 6.76
N ILE A 233 30.14 -5.63 7.97
CA ILE A 233 29.41 -4.43 8.34
C ILE A 233 30.23 -3.60 9.31
N ASP A 234 30.03 -2.27 9.28
CA ASP A 234 30.54 -1.39 10.32
C ASP A 234 29.82 -1.70 11.65
N SER A 235 30.46 -2.55 12.44
CA SER A 235 29.91 -3.03 13.70
C SER A 235 29.72 -1.89 14.71
N ILE A 236 30.53 -0.83 14.64
CA ILE A 236 30.43 0.32 15.54
C ILE A 236 29.18 1.12 15.20
N ALA A 237 28.94 1.41 13.92
CA ALA A 237 27.76 2.13 13.48
C ALA A 237 26.46 1.37 13.81
N VAL A 238 26.44 0.05 13.59
CA VAL A 238 25.26 -0.78 13.86
C VAL A 238 24.97 -0.88 15.35
N LYS A 239 25.97 -1.15 16.20
CA LYS A 239 25.78 -1.15 17.67
C LYS A 239 25.29 0.21 18.15
N THR A 240 25.86 1.30 17.63
CA THR A 240 25.41 2.67 17.98
C THR A 240 23.94 2.89 17.63
N TYR A 241 23.50 2.47 16.44
CA TYR A 241 22.10 2.55 16.03
C TYR A 241 21.19 1.75 16.97
N LEU A 242 21.55 0.51 17.28
CA LEU A 242 20.76 -0.39 18.12
C LEU A 242 20.69 0.12 19.57
N HIS A 243 21.78 0.67 20.13
CA HIS A 243 21.76 1.30 21.45
C HIS A 243 20.83 2.51 21.53
N ARG A 244 20.80 3.37 20.49
CA ARG A 244 19.86 4.50 20.42
C ARG A 244 18.39 4.05 20.42
N ARG A 245 18.12 2.82 19.96
CA ARG A 245 16.81 2.18 19.98
C ARG A 245 16.52 1.42 21.28
N ASN A 246 17.40 1.50 22.28
CA ASN A 246 17.34 0.69 23.50
C ASN A 246 17.18 -0.81 23.21
N SER A 247 17.88 -1.30 22.17
CA SER A 247 17.78 -2.68 21.70
C SER A 247 18.75 -3.62 22.43
N LEU A 248 18.26 -4.78 22.83
CA LEU A 248 19.08 -5.90 23.34
C LEU A 248 20.04 -6.44 22.28
N LEU A 249 19.71 -6.28 20.99
CA LEU A 249 20.51 -6.77 19.87
C LEU A 249 21.87 -6.07 19.74
N ALA A 250 22.06 -4.93 20.42
CA ALA A 250 23.34 -4.22 20.46
C ALA A 250 24.38 -4.93 21.34
N ASP A 251 23.90 -5.70 22.31
CA ASP A 251 24.74 -6.32 23.34
C ASP A 251 25.10 -7.75 22.95
N GLU A 252 26.20 -8.24 23.52
CA GLU A 252 26.53 -9.66 23.43
C GLU A 252 25.66 -10.49 24.40
N PRO A 253 25.31 -11.74 24.03
CA PRO A 253 25.79 -12.51 22.87
C PRO A 253 24.95 -12.32 21.59
N TYR A 254 23.94 -11.43 21.62
CA TYR A 254 22.95 -11.34 20.54
C TYR A 254 23.54 -10.75 19.25
N PHE A 255 24.37 -9.72 19.40
CA PHE A 255 25.03 -9.11 18.25
C PHE A 255 25.91 -10.11 17.51
N SER A 256 26.81 -10.79 18.23
CA SER A 256 27.70 -11.79 17.61
C SER A 256 26.92 -12.97 17.04
N ALA A 257 25.86 -13.44 17.72
CA ALA A 257 25.04 -14.54 17.22
C ALA A 257 24.37 -14.22 15.87
N ILE A 258 23.88 -12.99 15.68
CA ILE A 258 23.30 -12.55 14.40
C ILE A 258 24.38 -12.47 13.32
N VAL A 259 25.54 -11.87 13.61
CA VAL A 259 26.64 -11.73 12.64
C VAL A 259 27.23 -13.09 12.25
N GLU A 260 27.37 -14.01 13.20
CA GLU A 260 27.83 -15.38 12.95
C GLU A 260 26.82 -16.21 12.17
N SER A 261 25.53 -16.07 12.47
CA SER A 261 24.46 -16.70 11.70
C SER A 261 24.45 -16.19 10.26
N ALA A 262 24.52 -14.87 10.06
CA ALA A 262 24.66 -14.23 8.77
C ALA A 262 25.84 -14.79 7.97
N ARG A 263 27.02 -14.90 8.60
CA ARG A 263 28.21 -15.49 7.97
C ARG A 263 28.03 -16.96 7.61
N LYS A 264 27.45 -17.74 8.51
CA LYS A 264 27.23 -19.19 8.33
C LYS A 264 26.29 -19.48 7.17
N HIS A 265 25.31 -18.61 6.96
CA HIS A 265 24.25 -18.78 5.96
C HIS A 265 24.46 -17.93 4.70
N ASP A 266 25.59 -17.24 4.59
CA ASP A 266 25.92 -16.32 3.51
C ASP A 266 24.83 -15.28 3.25
N VAL A 267 24.35 -14.65 4.34
CA VAL A 267 23.32 -13.61 4.32
C VAL A 267 23.91 -12.30 4.84
N HIS A 268 23.52 -11.17 4.25
CA HIS A 268 23.95 -9.86 4.70
C HIS A 268 23.50 -9.59 6.15
N PRO A 269 24.41 -9.26 7.11
CA PRO A 269 24.04 -9.10 8.52
C PRO A 269 22.97 -8.02 8.78
N LEU A 270 23.01 -6.89 8.06
CA LEU A 270 21.98 -5.85 8.18
C LEU A 270 20.56 -6.33 7.84
N LEU A 271 20.43 -7.32 6.93
CA LEU A 271 19.13 -7.89 6.60
C LEU A 271 18.56 -8.64 7.81
N LEU A 272 19.38 -9.44 8.50
CA LEU A 272 18.94 -10.15 9.71
C LEU A 272 18.55 -9.16 10.83
N PHE A 273 19.36 -8.12 11.07
CA PHE A 273 18.99 -7.07 12.02
C PHE A 273 17.70 -6.34 11.64
N ALA A 274 17.45 -6.10 10.34
CA ALA A 274 16.23 -5.47 9.87
C ALA A 274 15.00 -6.36 10.07
N ILE A 275 15.10 -7.65 9.75
CA ILE A 275 14.01 -8.62 9.95
C ILE A 275 13.69 -8.74 11.44
N THR A 276 14.69 -8.99 12.29
CA THR A 276 14.47 -9.10 13.75
C THR A 276 13.97 -7.77 14.32
N GLY A 277 14.48 -6.64 13.82
CA GLY A 277 14.05 -5.30 14.19
C GLY A 277 12.58 -5.03 13.85
N GLN A 278 12.13 -5.44 12.67
CA GLN A 278 10.77 -5.25 12.21
C GLN A 278 9.78 -6.21 12.89
N GLU A 279 10.15 -7.48 13.06
CA GLU A 279 9.26 -8.50 13.66
C GLU A 279 9.09 -8.30 15.16
N GLN A 280 10.10 -7.78 15.86
CA GLN A 280 10.13 -7.71 17.33
C GLN A 280 10.41 -6.30 17.86
N GLY A 281 10.25 -5.26 17.03
CA GLY A 281 10.47 -3.87 17.44
C GLY A 281 11.87 -3.59 17.97
N PHE A 282 12.89 -4.24 17.39
CA PHE A 282 14.29 -4.23 17.85
C PHE A 282 14.53 -4.80 19.25
N VAL A 283 13.61 -5.56 19.84
CA VAL A 283 13.80 -6.26 21.14
C VAL A 283 14.26 -5.28 22.23
N PRO A 284 13.35 -4.53 22.87
CA PRO A 284 13.73 -3.55 23.87
C PRO A 284 14.42 -4.20 25.07
N LYS A 285 15.41 -3.52 25.66
CA LYS A 285 16.10 -3.99 26.88
C LYS A 285 15.19 -4.01 28.11
N SER A 286 14.09 -3.26 28.09
CA SER A 286 13.12 -3.14 29.17
C SER A 286 11.71 -3.45 28.66
N HIS A 287 10.96 -4.24 29.41
CA HIS A 287 9.53 -4.46 29.20
C HIS A 287 8.75 -3.36 29.93
N GLU A 288 8.50 -2.24 29.27
CA GLU A 288 7.47 -1.26 29.66
C GLU A 288 6.45 -1.08 28.53
#